data_AF-A0AAP0LFZ7-F1
#
_entry.id   AF-A0AAP0LFZ7-F1
#
_cell.length_a   1.000
_cell.length_b   1.000
_cell.length_c   1.000
_cell.angle_alpha   90.00
_cell.angle_beta   90.00
_cell.angle_gamma   90.00
#
_symmetry.space_group_name_H-M   'P 1'
#
loop_
_entity.id
_entity.type
_entity.pdbx_description
1 polymer ?
#
loop_
_entity_poly.entity_id
_entity_poly.type
_entity_poly.pdbx_seq_one_letter_code
_entity_poly.pdbx_strand_id
1 'polypeptide(L)'
;MNGPEKWASLSPNYSLCNMGKAQAPINIVTSDVVLNNKLKPLNAEYQDEVDGILTNFGFQIAIVFDKIKGIGDISIGMRNFTLKSMHWHAPAEHTIDGIRYPLEGHLVHYDKDGKMSLVAFFYEYGRPDAFIKQATYI
;
A
#
# COMPACT_ATOMS: atom_id res chain seq x y z
N MET A 1 -20.99 -9.14 14.32
CA MET A 1 -19.70 -9.52 13.67
C MET A 1 -19.70 -8.89 12.30
N ASN A 2 -18.76 -7.97 12.04
CA ASN A 2 -18.71 -7.13 10.83
C ASN A 2 -17.42 -7.42 10.02
N GLY A 3 -17.05 -8.71 9.91
CA GLY A 3 -15.79 -9.15 9.28
C GLY A 3 -15.78 -8.99 7.75
N PRO A 4 -14.60 -9.20 7.11
CA PRO A 4 -14.42 -9.04 5.66
C PRO A 4 -15.44 -9.81 4.81
N GLU A 5 -15.83 -11.00 5.24
CA GLU A 5 -16.83 -11.85 4.58
C GLU A 5 -18.23 -11.23 4.55
N LYS A 6 -18.48 -10.17 5.33
CA LYS A 6 -19.76 -9.47 5.43
C LYS A 6 -19.70 -8.02 4.98
N TRP A 7 -18.54 -7.48 4.58
CA TRP A 7 -18.41 -6.05 4.26
C TRP A 7 -19.44 -5.56 3.25
N ALA A 8 -19.71 -6.34 2.19
CA ALA A 8 -20.71 -5.99 1.19
C ALA A 8 -22.15 -5.88 1.74
N SER A 9 -22.44 -6.50 2.89
CA SER A 9 -23.76 -6.43 3.53
C SER A 9 -23.90 -5.24 4.49
N LEU A 10 -22.80 -4.57 4.86
CA LEU A 10 -22.83 -3.47 5.82
C LEU A 10 -23.39 -2.17 5.21
N SER A 11 -23.25 -2.00 3.89
CA SER A 11 -23.76 -0.83 3.16
C SER A 11 -23.88 -1.13 1.67
N PRO A 12 -24.89 -0.59 0.97
CA PRO A 12 -24.97 -0.66 -0.49
C PRO A 12 -23.71 -0.14 -1.21
N ASN A 13 -23.02 0.83 -0.62
CA ASN A 13 -21.79 1.40 -1.16
C ASN A 13 -20.59 0.43 -1.12
N TYR A 14 -20.68 -0.67 -0.35
CA TYR A 14 -19.61 -1.66 -0.21
C TYR A 14 -19.84 -2.91 -1.05
N SER A 15 -20.85 -2.90 -1.92
CA SER A 15 -21.23 -4.05 -2.74
C SER A 15 -20.10 -4.64 -3.58
N LEU A 16 -19.12 -3.81 -3.99
CA LEU A 16 -17.93 -4.24 -4.71
C LEU A 16 -17.02 -5.19 -3.91
N CYS A 17 -17.06 -5.16 -2.57
CA CYS A 17 -16.28 -6.09 -1.73
C CYS A 17 -16.64 -7.57 -1.97
N ASN A 18 -17.82 -7.84 -2.55
CA ASN A 18 -18.24 -9.19 -2.93
C ASN A 18 -18.41 -9.33 -4.45
N MET A 19 -18.97 -8.33 -5.13
CA MET A 19 -19.28 -8.43 -6.55
C MET A 19 -18.12 -8.07 -7.47
N GLY A 20 -17.10 -7.39 -6.95
CA GLY A 20 -15.92 -6.97 -7.71
C GLY A 20 -15.15 -8.16 -8.27
N LYS A 21 -14.60 -8.00 -9.47
CA LYS A 21 -13.81 -9.03 -10.17
C LYS A 21 -12.31 -8.77 -10.16
N ALA A 22 -11.91 -7.63 -9.61
CA ALA A 22 -10.53 -7.21 -9.41
C ALA A 22 -10.40 -6.66 -7.99
N GLN A 23 -10.52 -7.55 -7.01
CA GLN A 23 -10.31 -7.21 -5.59
C GLN A 23 -8.87 -7.55 -5.20
N ALA A 24 -8.37 -6.82 -4.21
CA ALA A 24 -7.11 -7.10 -3.53
C ALA A 24 -7.41 -7.50 -2.07
N PRO A 25 -6.49 -8.21 -1.39
CA PRO A 25 -5.23 -8.74 -1.91
C PRO A 25 -5.41 -9.95 -2.84
N ILE A 26 -4.33 -10.35 -3.51
CA ILE A 26 -4.24 -11.60 -4.29
C ILE A 26 -3.06 -12.45 -3.84
N ASN A 27 -3.10 -13.73 -4.21
CA ASN A 27 -1.90 -14.56 -4.25
C ASN A 27 -1.16 -14.32 -5.57
N ILE A 28 0.10 -13.90 -5.48
CA ILE A 28 1.00 -13.75 -6.62
C ILE A 28 1.65 -15.12 -6.86
N VAL A 29 1.13 -15.83 -7.86
CA VAL A 29 1.66 -17.13 -8.28
C VAL A 29 2.78 -16.90 -9.29
N THR A 30 4.02 -17.12 -8.89
CA THR A 30 5.22 -16.79 -9.68
C THR A 30 5.34 -17.63 -10.95
N SER A 31 4.75 -18.83 -11.00
CA SER A 31 4.68 -19.65 -12.23
C SER A 31 3.72 -19.08 -13.28
N ASP A 32 2.74 -18.28 -12.86
CA ASP A 32 1.65 -17.80 -13.72
C ASP A 32 1.85 -16.34 -14.15
N VAL A 33 2.92 -15.68 -13.66
CA VAL A 33 3.22 -14.30 -14.04
C VAL A 33 3.61 -14.23 -15.52
N VAL A 34 3.03 -13.25 -16.20
CA VAL A 34 3.38 -12.95 -17.60
C VAL A 34 4.47 -11.89 -17.61
N LEU A 35 5.68 -12.28 -18.03
CA LEU A 35 6.79 -11.35 -18.17
C LEU A 35 6.48 -10.30 -19.25
N ASN A 36 6.59 -9.04 -18.87
CA ASN A 36 6.41 -7.91 -19.76
C ASN A 36 7.70 -7.09 -19.84
N ASN A 37 8.50 -7.35 -20.86
CA ASN A 37 9.79 -6.68 -21.11
C ASN A 37 9.67 -5.19 -21.45
N LYS A 38 8.44 -4.65 -21.57
CA LYS A 38 8.20 -3.21 -21.74
C LYS A 38 8.08 -2.48 -20.40
N LEU A 39 7.92 -3.21 -19.28
CA LEU A 39 7.96 -2.60 -17.95
C LEU A 39 9.38 -2.13 -17.65
N LYS A 40 9.48 -0.90 -17.18
CA LYS A 40 10.72 -0.30 -16.69
C LYS A 40 10.82 -0.49 -15.18
N PRO A 41 12.02 -0.36 -14.59
CA PRO A 41 12.14 -0.21 -13.14
C PRO A 41 11.20 0.86 -12.61
N LEU A 42 10.68 0.67 -11.40
CA LEU A 42 9.86 1.67 -10.73
C LEU A 42 10.69 2.95 -10.57
N ASN A 43 10.25 4.05 -11.19
CA ASN A 43 10.82 5.37 -10.92
C ASN A 43 10.11 5.95 -9.70
N ALA A 44 10.81 5.98 -8.56
CA ALA A 44 10.31 6.54 -7.31
C ALA A 44 11.28 7.61 -6.83
N GLU A 45 10.78 8.84 -6.74
CA GLU A 45 11.54 10.02 -6.34
C GLU A 45 10.86 10.62 -5.12
N TYR A 46 11.30 10.21 -3.93
CA TYR A 46 10.83 10.73 -2.65
C TYR A 46 11.83 11.73 -2.07
N GLN A 47 11.35 12.68 -1.27
CA GLN A 47 12.25 13.53 -0.49
C GLN A 47 12.75 12.78 0.75
N ASP A 48 14.01 13.01 1.09
CA ASP A 48 14.68 12.35 2.22
C ASP A 48 14.09 12.75 3.58
N GLU A 49 13.72 14.03 3.72
CA GLU A 49 13.20 14.59 4.96
C GLU A 49 11.88 15.32 4.74
N VAL A 50 10.85 14.80 5.38
CA VAL A 50 9.50 15.35 5.33
C VAL A 50 8.81 15.13 6.67
N ASP A 51 7.97 16.08 7.04
CA ASP A 51 7.07 15.86 8.17
C ASP A 51 6.09 14.70 7.84
N GLY A 52 5.47 14.14 8.86
CA GLY A 52 4.44 13.13 8.70
C GLY A 52 3.62 13.04 9.98
N ILE A 53 2.33 12.77 9.84
CA ILE A 53 1.44 12.60 11.00
C ILE A 53 1.19 11.12 11.20
N LEU A 54 1.75 10.54 12.26
CA LEU A 54 1.42 9.19 12.69
C LEU A 54 0.00 9.17 13.25
N THR A 55 -0.87 8.40 12.61
CA THR A 55 -2.29 8.30 12.93
C THR A 55 -2.69 6.85 13.15
N ASN A 56 -3.39 6.60 14.27
CA ASN A 56 -4.08 5.34 14.49
C ASN A 56 -5.54 5.50 14.05
N PHE A 57 -5.93 4.83 12.96
CA PHE A 57 -7.30 4.85 12.45
C PHE A 57 -8.21 3.78 13.08
N GLY A 58 -7.68 2.99 14.02
CA GLY A 58 -8.37 1.88 14.68
C GLY A 58 -8.35 0.56 13.89
N PHE A 59 -8.23 0.63 12.56
CA PHE A 59 -8.07 -0.53 11.68
C PHE A 59 -6.68 -0.60 11.00
N GLN A 60 -5.89 0.48 11.07
CA GLN A 60 -4.50 0.51 10.62
C GLN A 60 -3.72 1.62 11.33
N ILE A 61 -2.41 1.46 11.43
CA ILE A 61 -1.48 2.55 11.74
C ILE A 61 -0.96 3.11 10.43
N ALA A 62 -1.00 4.43 10.29
CA ALA A 62 -0.60 5.10 9.06
C ALA A 62 0.17 6.39 9.33
N ILE A 63 1.08 6.74 8.42
CA ILE A 63 1.67 8.06 8.34
C ILE A 63 0.97 8.81 7.20
N VAL A 64 0.42 9.99 7.51
CA VAL A 64 -0.33 10.82 6.55
C VAL A 64 0.50 12.02 6.12
N PHE A 65 0.59 12.24 4.80
CA PHE A 65 1.37 13.31 4.16
C PHE A 65 0.50 14.33 3.41
N ASP A 66 -0.83 14.27 3.48
CA ASP A 66 -1.72 14.93 2.51
C ASP A 66 -1.59 16.47 2.42
N LYS A 67 -1.09 17.12 3.48
CA LYS A 67 -0.85 18.57 3.53
C LYS A 67 0.58 18.98 3.17
N ILE A 68 1.45 18.02 2.86
CA ILE A 68 2.87 18.23 2.63
C ILE A 68 3.11 18.33 1.13
N LYS A 69 3.67 19.46 0.71
CA LYS A 69 4.07 19.68 -0.67
C LYS A 69 5.47 19.11 -0.88
N GLY A 70 5.70 18.59 -2.08
CA GLY A 70 7.03 18.15 -2.47
C GLY A 70 7.47 16.81 -1.87
N ILE A 71 6.59 16.04 -1.21
CA ILE A 71 6.90 14.70 -0.65
C ILE A 71 7.54 13.71 -1.64
N GLY A 72 7.28 13.93 -2.93
CA GLY A 72 7.77 13.10 -4.02
C GLY A 72 6.68 12.24 -4.67
N ASP A 73 7.06 11.55 -5.73
CA ASP A 73 6.15 10.80 -6.57
C ASP A 73 6.76 9.51 -7.12
N ILE A 74 5.87 8.65 -7.60
CA ILE A 74 6.22 7.56 -8.51
C ILE A 74 5.75 7.91 -9.92
N SER A 75 6.53 7.52 -10.92
CA SER A 75 6.16 7.68 -12.33
C SER A 75 5.74 6.33 -12.93
N ILE A 76 4.51 6.28 -13.46
CA ILE A 76 3.98 5.11 -14.18
C ILE A 76 3.57 5.56 -15.59
N GLY A 77 4.37 5.19 -16.58
CA GLY A 77 4.20 5.69 -17.95
C GLY A 77 4.44 7.19 -18.01
N MET A 78 3.42 7.96 -18.41
CA MET A 78 3.47 9.43 -18.47
C MET A 78 2.73 10.10 -17.30
N ARG A 79 2.38 9.34 -16.26
CA ARG A 79 1.57 9.82 -15.13
C ARG A 79 2.39 9.75 -13.86
N ASN A 80 2.38 10.85 -13.11
CA ASN A 80 3.01 10.94 -11.81
C ASN A 80 1.95 10.79 -10.72
N PHE A 81 2.28 10.01 -9.70
CA PHE A 81 1.43 9.77 -8.55
C PHE A 81 2.17 10.21 -7.29
N THR A 82 1.68 11.28 -6.67
CA THR A 82 2.28 11.86 -5.46
C THR A 82 1.95 11.01 -4.25
N LEU A 83 2.94 10.76 -3.39
CA LEU A 83 2.76 10.01 -2.14
C LEU A 83 1.80 10.76 -1.20
N LYS A 84 0.80 10.07 -0.66
CA LYS A 84 -0.22 10.66 0.23
C LYS A 84 -0.25 10.04 1.61
N SER A 85 0.01 8.74 1.70
CA SER A 85 0.09 8.06 2.99
C SER A 85 0.91 6.79 2.88
N MET A 86 1.35 6.31 4.03
CA MET A 86 1.93 5.00 4.22
C MET A 86 1.19 4.28 5.35
N HIS A 87 0.93 2.98 5.22
CA HIS A 87 0.35 2.18 6.30
C HIS A 87 0.86 0.74 6.27
N TRP A 88 0.56 -0.02 7.31
CA TRP A 88 1.00 -1.40 7.44
C TRP A 88 -0.13 -2.36 7.78
N HIS A 89 0.01 -3.60 7.31
CA HIS A 89 -0.83 -4.74 7.63
C HIS A 89 0.00 -5.87 8.23
N ALA A 90 -0.47 -6.42 9.36
CA ALA A 90 0.15 -7.54 10.05
C ALA A 90 -0.92 -8.62 10.34
N PRO A 91 -0.84 -9.82 9.74
CA PRO A 91 0.17 -10.24 8.75
C PRO A 91 0.02 -9.51 7.40
N ALA A 92 0.95 -9.74 6.47
CA ALA A 92 0.83 -9.25 5.09
C ALA A 92 -0.52 -9.67 4.48
N GLU A 93 -1.12 -8.81 3.64
CA GLU A 93 -2.39 -9.09 2.97
C GLU A 93 -2.16 -9.98 1.75
N HIS A 94 -1.21 -9.59 0.88
CA HIS A 94 -0.77 -10.37 -0.28
C HIS A 94 0.06 -11.59 0.14
N THR A 95 0.08 -12.58 -0.74
CA THR A 95 0.96 -13.77 -0.61
C THR A 95 1.76 -13.98 -1.88
N ILE A 96 2.95 -14.57 -1.77
CA ILE A 96 3.75 -15.01 -2.92
C ILE A 96 3.78 -16.54 -2.87
N ASP A 97 3.28 -17.21 -3.91
CA ASP A 97 3.19 -18.68 -3.97
C ASP A 97 2.52 -19.30 -2.74
N GLY A 98 1.49 -18.61 -2.22
CA GLY A 98 0.76 -18.99 -1.00
C GLY A 98 1.48 -18.68 0.31
N ILE A 99 2.72 -18.19 0.27
CA ILE A 99 3.49 -17.80 1.45
C ILE A 99 3.08 -16.40 1.90
N ARG A 100 2.73 -16.29 3.19
CA ARG A 100 2.34 -15.03 3.83
C ARG A 100 3.50 -14.46 4.64
N TYR A 101 3.88 -13.22 4.32
CA TYR A 101 4.92 -12.51 5.05
C TYR A 101 4.40 -11.95 6.39
N PRO A 102 5.28 -11.76 7.39
CA PRO A 102 4.92 -11.20 8.69
C PRO A 102 4.27 -9.81 8.65
N LEU A 103 4.66 -8.96 7.70
CA LEU A 103 4.21 -7.57 7.61
C LEU A 103 4.27 -7.10 6.16
N GLU A 104 3.32 -6.26 5.77
CA GLU A 104 3.27 -5.60 4.47
C GLU A 104 3.12 -4.10 4.67
N GLY A 105 3.98 -3.32 4.00
CA GLY A 105 3.90 -1.86 3.95
C GLY A 105 3.26 -1.40 2.64
N HIS A 106 2.32 -0.46 2.73
CA HIS A 106 1.62 0.13 1.59
C HIS A 106 1.95 1.62 1.49
N LEU A 107 2.50 2.04 0.36
CA LEU A 107 2.63 3.44 -0.03
C LEU A 107 1.51 3.80 -0.99
N VAL A 108 0.62 4.70 -0.57
CA VAL A 108 -0.57 5.12 -1.32
C VAL A 108 -0.30 6.44 -2.01
N HIS A 109 -0.49 6.46 -3.32
CA HIS A 109 -0.22 7.60 -4.18
C HIS A 109 -1.46 7.99 -4.98
N TYR A 110 -1.57 9.28 -5.30
CA TYR A 110 -2.63 9.80 -6.15
C TYR A 110 -2.07 10.71 -7.23
N ASP A 111 -2.61 10.61 -8.45
CA ASP A 111 -2.34 11.59 -9.50
C ASP A 111 -3.22 12.84 -9.35
N LYS A 112 -2.97 13.84 -10.22
CA LYS A 112 -3.74 15.10 -10.26
C LYS A 112 -5.23 14.93 -10.61
N ASP A 113 -5.60 13.80 -11.21
CA ASP A 113 -6.99 13.48 -11.60
C ASP A 113 -7.69 12.62 -10.53
N GLY A 114 -7.02 12.34 -9.40
CA GLY A 114 -7.54 11.53 -8.30
C GLY A 114 -7.44 10.02 -8.51
N LYS A 115 -6.71 9.53 -9.52
CA LYS A 115 -6.48 8.09 -9.66
C LYS A 115 -5.42 7.62 -8.69
N MET A 116 -5.67 6.47 -8.08
CA MET A 116 -4.81 5.87 -7.06
C MET A 116 -3.79 4.91 -7.67
N SER A 117 -2.60 4.86 -7.08
CA SER A 117 -1.61 3.80 -7.26
C SER A 117 -1.01 3.42 -5.91
N LEU A 118 -0.70 2.13 -5.73
CA LEU A 118 -0.16 1.58 -4.49
C LEU A 118 1.13 0.83 -4.78
N VAL A 119 2.16 1.09 -3.98
CA VAL A 119 3.39 0.26 -3.93
C VAL A 119 3.36 -0.52 -2.63
N ALA A 120 3.38 -1.85 -2.74
CA ALA A 120 3.45 -2.76 -1.62
C ALA A 120 4.86 -3.34 -1.49
N PHE A 121 5.29 -3.57 -0.26
CA PHE A 121 6.54 -4.26 0.02
C PHE A 121 6.42 -5.11 1.28
N PHE A 122 7.09 -6.26 1.25
CA PHE A 122 7.04 -7.25 2.32
C PHE A 122 8.22 -7.08 3.28
N TYR A 123 8.00 -7.42 4.53
CA TYR A 123 9.04 -7.53 5.53
C TYR A 123 9.23 -8.99 5.93
N GLU A 124 10.46 -9.33 6.29
CA GLU A 124 10.80 -10.55 7.01
C GLU A 124 11.32 -10.20 8.40
N TYR A 125 11.22 -11.14 9.33
CA TYR A 125 11.84 -10.97 10.64
C TYR A 125 13.37 -10.89 10.51
N GLY A 126 13.98 -9.94 11.20
CA GLY A 126 15.42 -9.74 11.14
C GLY A 126 15.84 -8.45 11.81
N ARG A 127 16.75 -7.72 11.16
CA ARG A 127 17.24 -6.42 11.64
C ARG A 127 16.06 -5.44 11.74
N PRO A 128 15.98 -4.62 12.81
CA PRO A 128 14.99 -3.56 12.90
C PRO A 128 15.05 -2.62 11.69
N ASP A 129 13.90 -2.36 11.10
CA ASP A 129 13.76 -1.39 10.02
C ASP A 129 14.00 0.04 10.55
N ALA A 130 14.85 0.79 9.85
CA ALA A 130 15.27 2.12 10.30
C ALA A 130 14.13 3.13 10.23
N PHE A 131 13.17 2.94 9.32
CA PHE A 131 12.02 3.82 9.18
C PHE A 131 10.98 3.56 10.27
N ILE A 132 10.55 2.31 10.47
CA ILE A 132 9.62 1.93 11.55
C ILE A 132 10.18 2.36 12.91
N LYS A 133 11.49 2.21 13.13
CA LYS A 133 12.14 2.65 14.37
C LYS A 133 11.90 4.14 14.66
N GLN A 134 11.91 5.01 13.65
CA GLN A 134 11.62 6.45 13.83
C GLN A 134 10.17 6.69 14.25
N ALA A 135 9.24 5.88 13.76
CA ALA A 135 7.81 5.99 14.07
C ALA A 135 7.43 5.47 15.48
N THR A 136 8.35 4.80 16.18
CA THR A 136 8.09 4.20 17.52
C THR A 136 8.54 5.06 18.71
N TYR A 137 9.17 6.21 18.48
CA TYR A 137 9.69 7.08 19.54
C TYR A 137 8.83 8.31 19.85
N ILE A 138 7.52 8.25 19.56
CA ILE A 138 6.55 9.30 19.88
C ILE A 138 5.75 8.95 21.13
#